data_AF-A0AAD6JEG2-F1
#
_entry.id   AF-A0AAD6JEG2-F1
#
_cell.length_a   1.000
_cell.length_b   1.000
_cell.length_c   1.000
_cell.angle_alpha   90.00
_cell.angle_beta   90.00
_cell.angle_gamma   90.00
#
_symmetry.space_group_name_H-M   'P 1'
#
loop_
_entity.id
_entity.type
_entity.pdbx_description
1 polymer ?
#
loop_
_entity_poly.entity_id
_entity_poly.type
_entity_poly.pdbx_seq_one_letter_code
_entity_poly.pdbx_strand_id
1 'polypeptide(L)'
;MDVGSSAIRAALLFVSLAVHHGGVATGGGCDLYKGIWVRDEAYPLYDPSRCPFIEKEFDCQMNGRPDSDYLKYRWQPDPRCQFPSWWSLYNLHAST
;
A
#
# COMPACT_ATOMS: atom_id res chain seq x y z
N MET A 1 53.75 15.38 18.95
CA MET A 1 52.77 14.53 19.65
C MET A 1 51.51 15.37 19.82
N ASP A 2 50.76 15.55 18.73
CA ASP A 2 49.60 16.45 18.72
C ASP A 2 48.35 15.72 19.20
N VAL A 3 48.27 15.58 20.53
CA VAL A 3 47.10 15.02 21.23
C VAL A 3 45.81 15.78 20.83
N GLY A 4 45.93 17.06 20.47
CA GLY A 4 44.81 17.91 20.01
C GLY A 4 44.28 17.60 18.61
N SER A 5 45.13 17.19 17.66
CA SER A 5 44.71 16.85 16.29
C SER A 5 43.95 15.52 16.25
N SER A 6 44.35 14.57 17.10
CA SER A 6 43.67 13.30 17.30
C SER A 6 42.28 13.47 17.93
N ALA A 7 42.13 14.40 18.88
CA ALA A 7 40.84 14.69 19.53
C ALA A 7 39.84 15.31 18.54
N ILE A 8 40.28 16.22 17.67
CA ILE A 8 39.43 16.84 16.63
C ILE A 8 38.99 15.79 15.60
N ARG A 9 39.90 14.91 15.17
CA ARG A 9 39.57 13.81 14.24
C ARG A 9 38.56 12.83 14.85
N ALA A 10 38.73 12.47 16.13
CA ALA A 10 37.78 11.63 16.84
C ALA A 10 36.41 12.33 16.92
N ALA A 11 36.36 13.60 17.34
CA ALA A 11 35.13 14.37 17.42
C ALA A 11 34.40 14.49 16.06
N LEU A 12 35.13 14.72 14.97
CA LEU A 12 34.55 14.76 13.62
C LEU A 12 34.02 13.39 13.17
N LEU A 13 34.72 12.29 13.48
CA LEU A 13 34.21 10.94 13.19
C LEU A 13 32.96 10.62 14.02
N PHE A 14 32.91 11.02 15.29
CA PHE A 14 31.73 10.86 16.14
C PHE A 14 30.56 11.73 15.69
N VAL A 15 30.81 12.98 15.27
CA VAL A 15 29.77 13.87 14.72
C VAL A 15 29.27 13.33 13.39
N SER A 16 30.15 12.87 12.48
CA SER A 16 29.74 12.23 11.23
C SER A 16 28.97 10.93 11.48
N LEU A 17 29.39 10.10 12.45
CA LEU A 17 28.60 8.94 12.86
C LEU A 17 27.25 9.38 13.43
N ALA A 18 27.17 10.35 14.32
CA ALA A 18 25.91 10.79 14.91
C ALA A 18 24.96 11.43 13.89
N VAL A 19 25.50 12.17 12.91
CA VAL A 19 24.75 12.79 11.80
C VAL A 19 24.30 11.74 10.78
N HIS A 20 25.08 10.68 10.54
CA HIS A 20 24.70 9.56 9.68
C HIS A 20 23.89 8.46 10.39
N HIS A 21 23.89 8.40 11.72
CA HIS A 21 23.07 7.51 12.56
C HIS A 21 21.86 8.24 13.15
N GLY A 22 21.39 9.30 12.50
CA GLY A 22 20.02 9.79 12.68
C GLY A 22 19.06 8.70 12.23
N GLY A 23 18.73 7.79 13.16
CA GLY A 23 17.81 6.67 13.06
C GLY A 23 17.48 6.22 11.63
N VAL A 24 18.07 5.10 11.20
CA VAL A 24 17.34 4.24 10.26
C VAL A 24 16.08 3.85 11.02
N ALA A 25 15.00 4.62 10.80
CA ALA A 25 13.68 4.11 11.05
C ALA A 25 13.64 2.84 10.20
N THR A 26 13.72 1.69 10.86
CA THR A 26 13.07 0.49 10.36
C THR A 26 11.58 0.80 10.41
N GLY A 27 11.15 1.79 9.60
CA GLY A 27 9.76 2.07 9.34
C GLY A 27 9.26 0.75 8.82
N GLY A 28 8.52 0.03 9.68
CA GLY A 28 8.06 -1.31 9.36
C GLY A 28 7.45 -1.21 7.97
N GLY A 29 8.00 -1.99 7.04
CA GLY A 29 7.73 -1.84 5.62
C GLY A 29 6.22 -1.86 5.33
N CYS A 30 5.87 -1.48 4.11
CA CYS A 30 4.50 -1.68 3.61
C CYS A 30 4.17 -3.18 3.69
N ASP A 31 3.25 -3.54 4.60
CA ASP A 31 2.70 -4.89 4.69
C ASP A 31 1.40 -4.92 3.89
N LEU A 32 1.50 -5.40 2.65
CA LEU A 32 0.37 -5.47 1.72
C LEU A 32 -0.77 -6.37 2.22
N TYR A 33 -0.50 -7.26 3.18
CA TYR A 33 -1.49 -8.18 3.75
C TYR A 33 -2.17 -7.63 5.00
N LYS A 34 -1.69 -6.51 5.56
CA LYS A 34 -2.38 -5.76 6.62
C LYS A 34 -3.18 -4.63 6.01
N GLY A 35 -4.43 -4.49 6.43
CA GLY A 35 -5.34 -3.52 5.83
C GLY A 35 -6.78 -3.77 6.22
N ILE A 36 -7.69 -3.14 5.49
CA ILE A 36 -9.14 -3.25 5.66
C ILE A 36 -9.83 -3.42 4.31
N TRP A 37 -10.98 -4.06 4.32
CA TRP A 37 -11.90 -4.03 3.18
C TRP A 37 -12.74 -2.75 3.26
N VAL A 38 -12.78 -2.01 2.15
CA VAL A 38 -13.55 -0.77 2.03
C VAL A 38 -14.58 -0.91 0.91
N ARG A 39 -15.81 -0.46 1.15
CA ARG A 39 -16.84 -0.41 0.11
C ARG A 39 -16.51 0.70 -0.89
N ASP A 40 -16.60 0.38 -2.16
CA ASP A 40 -16.25 1.25 -3.29
C ASP A 40 -17.30 1.07 -4.39
N GLU A 41 -18.07 2.12 -4.68
CA GLU A 41 -19.16 2.04 -5.68
C GLU A 41 -18.65 1.87 -7.11
N ALA A 42 -17.39 2.27 -7.37
CA ALA A 42 -16.75 2.11 -8.68
C ALA A 42 -16.42 0.66 -9.01
N TYR A 43 -16.47 -0.24 -8.01
CA TYR A 43 -16.31 -1.68 -8.20
C TYR A 43 -17.63 -2.34 -8.66
N PRO A 44 -17.60 -3.52 -9.32
CA PRO A 44 -16.42 -4.29 -9.69
C PRO A 44 -15.64 -3.66 -10.85
N LEU A 45 -14.35 -4.01 -10.96
CA LEU A 45 -13.47 -3.54 -12.05
C LEU A 45 -13.86 -4.08 -13.44
N TYR A 46 -14.67 -5.13 -13.48
CA TYR A 46 -15.22 -5.72 -14.69
C TYR A 46 -16.60 -6.31 -14.38
N ASP A 47 -17.44 -6.41 -15.40
CA ASP A 47 -18.74 -7.09 -15.29
C ASP A 47 -18.53 -8.61 -15.52
N PRO A 48 -18.71 -9.46 -14.50
CA PRO A 48 -18.50 -10.90 -14.63
C PRO A 48 -19.39 -11.52 -15.72
N SER A 49 -20.63 -11.04 -15.85
CA SER A 49 -21.61 -11.58 -16.80
C SER A 49 -21.24 -11.37 -18.28
N ARG A 50 -20.30 -10.46 -18.55
CA ARG A 50 -19.85 -10.09 -19.90
C ARG A 50 -18.46 -10.63 -20.24
N CYS A 51 -17.80 -11.32 -19.31
CA CYS A 51 -16.45 -11.83 -19.52
C CYS A 51 -16.49 -13.28 -20.04
N PRO A 52 -16.20 -13.52 -21.34
CA PRO A 52 -16.31 -14.86 -21.93
C PRO A 52 -15.24 -15.84 -21.45
N PHE A 53 -14.27 -15.37 -20.66
CA PHE A 53 -13.16 -16.15 -20.15
C PHE A 53 -13.40 -16.66 -18.72
N ILE A 54 -14.48 -16.24 -18.06
CA ILE A 54 -14.82 -16.73 -16.72
C ILE A 54 -15.37 -18.14 -16.87
N GLU A 55 -14.69 -19.10 -16.26
CA GLU A 55 -15.18 -20.48 -16.20
C GLU A 55 -16.44 -20.54 -15.36
N LYS A 56 -17.31 -21.50 -15.69
CA LYS A 56 -18.64 -21.62 -15.07
C LYS A 56 -18.56 -21.69 -13.55
N GLU A 57 -17.55 -22.35 -13.01
CA GLU A 57 -17.29 -22.53 -11.59
C GLU A 57 -17.08 -21.21 -10.85
N PHE A 58 -16.66 -20.15 -11.55
CA PHE A 58 -16.37 -18.84 -10.97
C PHE A 58 -17.47 -17.79 -11.21
N ASP A 59 -18.46 -18.08 -12.07
CA ASP A 59 -19.59 -17.17 -12.29
C ASP A 59 -20.68 -17.36 -11.23
N CYS A 60 -20.47 -16.76 -10.05
CA CYS A 60 -21.42 -16.88 -8.93
C CYS A 60 -22.83 -16.38 -9.28
N GLN A 61 -22.94 -15.35 -10.12
CA GLN A 61 -24.24 -14.76 -10.48
C GLN A 61 -25.00 -15.70 -11.41
N MET A 62 -24.35 -16.23 -12.45
CA MET A 62 -24.97 -17.26 -13.31
C MET A 62 -25.28 -18.55 -12.55
N ASN A 63 -24.52 -18.86 -11.49
CA ASN A 63 -24.78 -20.00 -10.61
C ASN A 63 -25.86 -19.74 -9.54
N GLY A 64 -26.59 -18.61 -9.61
CA GLY A 64 -27.80 -18.36 -8.82
C GLY A 64 -27.56 -17.67 -7.47
N ARG A 65 -26.38 -17.09 -7.23
CA ARG A 65 -26.16 -16.24 -6.06
C ARG A 65 -27.01 -14.96 -6.19
N PRO A 66 -27.89 -14.64 -5.21
CA PRO A 66 -28.83 -13.53 -5.35
C PRO A 66 -28.26 -12.16 -4.95
N ASP A 67 -27.21 -12.13 -4.11
CA ASP A 67 -26.57 -10.90 -3.65
C ASP A 67 -25.37 -10.51 -4.52
N SER A 68 -25.08 -9.22 -4.61
CA SER A 68 -23.95 -8.67 -5.39
C SER A 68 -23.04 -7.73 -4.59
N ASP A 69 -23.34 -7.48 -3.31
CA ASP A 69 -22.58 -6.54 -2.46
C ASP A 69 -21.11 -6.94 -2.29
N TYR A 70 -20.80 -8.24 -2.34
CA TYR A 70 -19.42 -8.73 -2.26
C TYR A 70 -18.53 -8.20 -3.39
N LEU A 71 -19.12 -7.82 -4.53
CA LEU A 71 -18.39 -7.24 -5.66
C LEU A 71 -17.98 -5.79 -5.40
N LYS A 72 -18.53 -5.13 -4.37
CA LYS A 72 -18.34 -3.71 -4.07
C LYS A 72 -17.20 -3.45 -3.07
N TYR A 73 -16.42 -4.46 -2.70
CA TYR A 73 -15.34 -4.30 -1.73
C TYR A 73 -13.96 -4.31 -2.40
N ARG A 74 -13.13 -3.34 -2.03
CA ARG A 74 -11.73 -3.24 -2.41
C ARG A 74 -10.83 -3.37 -1.20
N TRP A 75 -9.71 -4.07 -1.35
CA TRP A 75 -8.67 -4.14 -0.33
C TRP A 75 -7.91 -2.80 -0.23
N GLN A 76 -7.84 -2.23 0.97
CA GLN A 76 -7.01 -1.08 1.29
C GLN A 76 -5.91 -1.51 2.27
N PRO A 77 -4.67 -1.73 1.79
CA PRO A 77 -3.57 -2.16 2.63
C PRO A 77 -3.08 -1.03 3.56
N ASP A 78 -2.08 -1.34 4.37
CA ASP A 78 -1.45 -0.45 5.34
C ASP A 78 -1.16 0.94 4.72
N PRO A 79 -1.51 2.07 5.38
CA PRO A 79 -1.30 3.41 4.83
C PRO A 79 0.16 3.74 4.47
N ARG A 80 1.14 2.99 4.99
CA ARG A 80 2.56 3.08 4.60
C ARG A 80 2.81 2.53 3.18
N CYS A 81 1.87 1.78 2.62
CA CYS A 81 1.87 1.35 1.23
C CYS A 81 1.51 2.52 0.33
N GLN A 82 2.53 3.17 -0.24
CA GLN A 82 2.34 4.20 -1.24
C GLN A 82 2.00 3.56 -2.59
N PHE A 83 0.77 3.74 -3.06
CA PHE A 83 0.39 3.36 -4.42
C PHE A 83 0.52 4.56 -5.37
N PRO A 84 0.80 4.31 -6.66
CA PRO A 84 0.75 5.35 -7.68
C PRO A 84 -0.59 6.10 -7.67
N SER A 85 -0.55 7.39 -7.96
CA SER A 85 -1.73 8.29 -7.96
C SER A 85 -2.88 7.82 -8.84
N TRP A 86 -2.62 7.02 -9.88
CA TRP A 86 -3.67 6.44 -10.73
C TRP A 86 -4.60 5.47 -9.97
N TRP A 87 -4.15 4.89 -8.86
CA TRP A 87 -5.01 4.13 -7.93
C TRP A 87 -5.90 5.06 -7.09
N SER A 88 -5.42 6.26 -6.79
CA SER A 88 -6.14 7.26 -5.99
C SER A 88 -7.24 7.98 -6.77
N LEU A 89 -7.09 8.13 -8.09
CA LEU A 89 -8.09 8.79 -8.97
C LEU A 89 -9.43 8.05 -9.03
N TYR A 90 -9.46 6.75 -8.77
CA TYR A 90 -10.72 6.00 -8.62
C TYR A 90 -11.55 6.48 -7.41
N ASN A 91 -10.91 7.03 -6.36
CA ASN A 91 -11.63 7.49 -5.17
C ASN A 91 -12.19 8.92 -5.30
N LEU A 92 -11.69 9.73 -6.25
CA LEU A 92 -12.15 11.12 -6.45
C LEU A 92 -13.40 11.21 -7.34
N HIS A 93 -13.62 10.25 -8.24
CA HIS A 93 -14.81 10.20 -9.08
C HIS A 93 -16.02 9.52 -8.43
N ALA A 94 -15.85 8.87 -7.27
CA ALA A 94 -16.95 8.28 -6.49
C ALA A 94 -17.61 9.28 -5.51
N SER A 95 -17.17 10.54 -5.49
CA SER A 95 -17.68 11.59 -4.59
C SER A 95 -18.29 12.81 -5.31
N THR A 96 -18.69 12.66 -6.58
CA THR A 96 -19.53 13.65 -7.28
C THR A 96 -20.80 12.96 -7.76
#